data_AF-A0A819HAM9-F1
#
_entry.id   AF-A0A819HAM9-F1
#
_cell.length_a   1.000
_cell.length_b   1.000
_cell.length_c   1.000
_cell.angle_alpha   90.00
_cell.angle_beta   90.00
_cell.angle_gamma   90.00
#
_symmetry.space_group_name_H-M   'P 1'
#
loop_
_entity.id
_entity.type
_entity.pdbx_description
1 polymer ?
#
loop_
_entity_poly.entity_id
_entity_poly.type
_entity_poly.pdbx_seq_one_letter_code
_entity_poly.pdbx_strand_id
1 'polypeptide(L)'
;MNLSETNNDIQLTMVEILEFIWTLVDNTILIPQLLKANCVAFTLKWINMKELPFAIQRASIRLLYNMARHEKGCDALKGADALRLLQEFKQRTLDPTVDDTAYEDMRLLFSMALALLTEPKEIKSDAKSLRKVLDKLMQMTVNTAQKKNHKYGDFDISEPLVVFTKLFVHDDIVHYCVKESQVKNMKVPSKIAFFCDLVMQFRGALANDDELDQLTLTALMNIIWSISFHDDYVNELKSSAKFLITVKSLANDDGEAWVEQYVPKHMSSVKKAAAGILWNLDENNPG
;
A
#
# COMPACT_ATOMS: atom_id res chain seq x y z
N MET A 1 30.43 -28.37 -21.85
CA MET A 1 29.20 -27.65 -21.44
C MET A 1 29.57 -26.89 -20.18
N ASN A 2 29.63 -25.56 -20.26
CA ASN A 2 30.19 -24.72 -19.20
C ASN A 2 29.20 -24.63 -18.05
N LEU A 3 29.59 -25.07 -16.85
CA LEU A 3 28.78 -24.96 -15.62
C LEU A 3 28.35 -23.51 -15.32
N SER A 4 29.11 -22.52 -15.80
CA SER A 4 28.77 -21.10 -15.69
C SER A 4 27.61 -20.68 -16.58
N GLU A 5 27.47 -21.27 -17.78
CA GLU A 5 26.36 -20.97 -18.70
C GLU A 5 25.07 -21.60 -18.20
N THR A 6 25.12 -22.86 -17.75
CA THR A 6 23.95 -23.57 -17.19
C THR A 6 23.43 -22.92 -15.91
N ASN A 7 24.30 -22.40 -15.05
CA ASN A 7 23.88 -21.66 -13.84
C ASN A 7 23.22 -20.32 -14.17
N ASN A 8 23.65 -19.65 -15.24
CA ASN A 8 23.09 -18.37 -15.67
C ASN A 8 21.69 -18.57 -16.27
N ASP A 9 21.51 -19.61 -17.09
CA ASP A 9 20.21 -19.95 -17.69
C ASP A 9 19.17 -20.37 -16.63
N ILE A 10 19.58 -21.12 -15.61
CA ILE A 10 18.72 -21.48 -14.47
C ILE A 10 18.30 -20.23 -13.69
N GLN A 11 19.23 -19.32 -13.42
CA GLN A 11 18.91 -18.06 -12.72
C GLN A 11 17.92 -17.20 -13.53
N LEU A 12 18.14 -17.07 -14.84
CA LEU A 12 17.24 -16.33 -15.72
C LEU A 12 15.82 -16.93 -15.71
N THR A 13 15.72 -18.26 -15.88
CA THR A 13 14.44 -18.98 -15.84
C THR A 13 13.73 -18.79 -14.50
N MET A 14 14.46 -18.82 -13.38
CA MET A 14 13.86 -18.60 -12.06
C MET A 14 13.33 -17.17 -11.90
N VAL A 15 14.05 -16.16 -12.42
CA VAL A 15 13.58 -14.77 -12.40
C VAL A 15 12.30 -14.64 -13.23
N GLU A 16 12.25 -15.19 -14.43
CA GLU A 16 11.06 -15.17 -15.29
C GLU A 16 9.85 -15.84 -14.63
N ILE A 17 10.04 -17.00 -13.98
CA ILE A 17 8.98 -17.67 -13.22
C ILE A 17 8.48 -16.79 -12.08
N LEU A 18 9.38 -16.15 -11.34
CA LEU A 18 9.00 -15.28 -10.22
C LEU A 18 8.30 -14.01 -10.71
N GLU A 19 8.69 -13.46 -11.84
CA GLU A 19 8.01 -12.32 -12.49
C GLU A 19 6.61 -12.71 -12.98
N PHE A 20 6.46 -13.90 -13.54
CA PHE A 20 5.16 -14.45 -13.91
C PHE A 20 4.26 -14.62 -12.69
N ILE A 21 4.75 -15.29 -11.64
CA ILE A 21 4.00 -15.44 -10.38
C ILE A 21 3.68 -14.07 -9.80
N TRP A 22 4.62 -13.13 -9.84
CA TRP A 22 4.40 -11.77 -9.36
C TRP A 22 3.23 -11.09 -10.08
N THR A 23 3.18 -11.17 -11.41
CA THR A 23 2.06 -10.64 -12.21
C THR A 23 0.73 -11.26 -11.76
N LEU A 24 0.72 -12.54 -11.40
CA LEU A 24 -0.49 -13.20 -10.88
C LEU A 24 -0.86 -12.73 -9.47
N VAL A 25 0.10 -12.62 -8.54
CA VAL A 25 -0.14 -12.18 -7.16
C VAL A 25 -0.50 -10.68 -7.11
N ASP A 26 -0.13 -9.90 -8.13
CA ASP A 26 -0.56 -8.51 -8.24
C ASP A 26 -2.08 -8.37 -8.42
N ASN A 27 -2.71 -9.36 -9.06
CA ASN A 27 -4.15 -9.47 -9.21
C ASN A 27 -4.77 -10.07 -7.95
N THR A 28 -5.39 -9.25 -7.12
CA THR A 28 -5.91 -9.68 -5.80
C THR A 28 -6.93 -10.81 -5.90
N ILE A 29 -7.71 -10.89 -6.98
CA ILE A 29 -8.67 -11.95 -7.26
C ILE A 29 -8.05 -13.36 -7.36
N LEU A 30 -6.76 -13.45 -7.71
CA LEU A 30 -6.05 -14.73 -7.86
C LEU A 30 -5.42 -15.24 -6.56
N ILE A 31 -5.38 -14.41 -5.51
CA ILE A 31 -4.77 -14.78 -4.23
C ILE A 31 -5.35 -16.08 -3.67
N PRO A 32 -6.69 -16.30 -3.62
CA PRO A 32 -7.24 -17.55 -3.10
C PRO A 32 -6.71 -18.81 -3.81
N GLN A 33 -6.49 -18.75 -5.13
CA GLN A 33 -5.98 -19.83 -5.96
C GLN A 33 -4.49 -20.05 -5.71
N LEU A 34 -3.73 -18.96 -5.57
CA LEU A 34 -2.31 -19.00 -5.21
C LEU A 34 -2.08 -19.61 -3.82
N LEU A 35 -2.96 -19.33 -2.86
CA LEU A 35 -2.93 -19.97 -1.54
C LEU A 35 -3.15 -21.48 -1.63
N LYS A 36 -4.12 -21.93 -2.45
CA LYS A 36 -4.34 -23.36 -2.71
C LYS A 36 -3.13 -24.03 -3.38
N ALA A 37 -2.38 -23.28 -4.18
CA ALA A 37 -1.14 -23.74 -4.81
C ALA A 37 0.08 -23.70 -3.88
N ASN A 38 -0.09 -23.50 -2.56
CA ASN A 38 0.97 -23.40 -1.56
C ASN A 38 1.97 -22.25 -1.81
N CYS A 39 1.56 -21.18 -2.51
CA CYS A 39 2.44 -20.06 -2.82
C CYS A 39 3.09 -19.46 -1.57
N VAL A 40 2.33 -19.32 -0.46
CA VAL A 40 2.85 -18.86 0.84
C VAL A 40 4.04 -19.70 1.31
N ALA A 41 3.91 -21.03 1.29
CA ALA A 41 4.98 -21.91 1.76
C ALA A 41 6.24 -21.78 0.89
N PHE A 42 6.08 -21.68 -0.44
CA PHE A 42 7.19 -21.49 -1.36
C PHE A 42 7.88 -20.13 -1.16
N THR A 43 7.10 -19.04 -1.06
CA THR A 43 7.63 -17.70 -0.84
C THR A 43 8.42 -17.61 0.47
N LEU A 44 7.88 -18.16 1.57
CA LEU A 44 8.58 -18.17 2.86
C LEU A 44 9.84 -19.04 2.82
N LYS A 45 9.81 -20.17 2.09
CA LYS A 45 10.99 -20.99 1.86
C LYS A 45 12.09 -20.20 1.14
N TRP A 46 11.75 -19.44 0.09
CA TRP A 46 12.72 -18.61 -0.62
C TRP A 46 13.30 -17.51 0.26
N ILE A 47 12.46 -16.79 1.02
CA ILE A 47 12.94 -15.76 1.98
C ILE A 47 13.93 -16.35 3.00
N ASN A 48 13.69 -17.59 3.44
CA ASN A 48 14.55 -18.24 4.42
C ASN A 48 15.90 -18.72 3.85
N MET A 49 16.05 -18.88 2.53
CA MET A 49 17.31 -19.31 1.92
C MET A 49 18.39 -18.23 2.01
N LYS A 50 19.59 -18.62 2.50
CA LYS A 50 20.70 -17.69 2.74
C LYS A 50 21.42 -17.25 1.46
N GLU A 51 21.54 -18.16 0.49
CA GLU A 51 22.39 -17.98 -0.70
C GLU A 51 21.56 -17.78 -1.98
N LEU A 52 20.51 -16.96 -1.89
CA LEU A 52 19.76 -16.56 -3.09
C LEU A 52 20.32 -15.27 -3.69
N PRO A 53 20.40 -15.18 -5.03
CA PRO A 53 20.67 -13.91 -5.71
C PRO A 53 19.73 -12.81 -5.24
N PHE A 54 20.25 -11.59 -5.14
CA PHE A 54 19.49 -10.42 -4.66
C PHE A 54 18.17 -10.21 -5.42
N ALA A 55 18.18 -10.42 -6.75
CA ALA A 55 16.98 -10.33 -7.58
C ALA A 55 15.87 -11.30 -7.12
N ILE A 56 16.23 -12.54 -6.78
CA ILE A 56 15.30 -13.56 -6.28
C ILE A 56 14.79 -13.20 -4.89
N GLN A 57 15.67 -12.69 -4.02
CA GLN A 57 15.27 -12.22 -2.69
C GLN A 57 14.27 -11.04 -2.80
N ARG A 58 14.54 -10.08 -3.68
CA ARG A 58 13.66 -8.92 -3.95
C ARG A 58 12.30 -9.40 -4.46
N ALA A 59 12.28 -10.30 -5.44
CA ALA A 59 11.04 -10.88 -5.96
C ALA A 59 10.26 -11.63 -4.85
N SER A 60 10.94 -12.37 -3.99
CA SER A 60 10.30 -13.12 -2.90
C SER A 60 9.62 -12.20 -1.87
N ILE A 61 10.30 -11.12 -1.46
CA ILE A 61 9.70 -10.10 -0.58
C ILE A 61 8.50 -9.44 -1.24
N ARG A 62 8.57 -9.21 -2.55
CA ARG A 62 7.47 -8.61 -3.31
C ARG A 62 6.26 -9.53 -3.40
N LEU A 63 6.45 -10.83 -3.66
CA LEU A 63 5.40 -11.83 -3.61
C LEU A 63 4.72 -11.86 -2.24
N LEU A 64 5.52 -11.83 -1.17
CA LEU A 64 5.01 -11.77 0.19
C LEU A 64 4.17 -10.52 0.42
N TYR A 65 4.69 -9.35 0.02
CA TYR A 65 3.98 -8.09 0.11
C TYR A 65 2.63 -8.13 -0.63
N ASN A 66 2.63 -8.57 -1.90
CA ASN A 66 1.41 -8.62 -2.71
C ASN A 66 0.36 -9.57 -2.10
N MET A 67 0.78 -10.72 -1.55
CA MET A 67 -0.11 -11.60 -0.80
C MET A 67 -0.65 -10.94 0.47
N ALA A 68 0.19 -10.20 1.21
CA ALA A 68 -0.19 -9.53 2.44
C ALA A 68 -1.22 -8.40 2.24
N ARG A 69 -1.36 -7.84 1.02
CA ARG A 69 -2.42 -6.87 0.68
C ARG A 69 -3.81 -7.47 0.74
N HIS A 70 -3.94 -8.77 0.47
CA HIS A 70 -5.22 -9.49 0.50
C HIS A 70 -5.45 -10.14 1.87
N GLU A 71 -6.67 -10.08 2.41
CA GLU A 71 -7.00 -10.58 3.76
C GLU A 71 -6.61 -12.05 3.96
N LYS A 72 -7.01 -12.94 3.06
CA LYS A 72 -6.67 -14.37 3.09
C LYS A 72 -5.17 -14.61 3.00
N GLY A 73 -4.46 -13.79 2.23
CA GLY A 73 -3.00 -13.88 2.11
C GLY A 73 -2.31 -13.43 3.38
N CYS A 74 -2.76 -12.33 4.00
CA CYS A 74 -2.30 -11.87 5.30
C CYS A 74 -2.51 -12.94 6.39
N ASP A 75 -3.71 -13.53 6.48
CA ASP A 75 -4.03 -14.57 7.46
C ASP A 75 -3.19 -15.83 7.24
N ALA A 76 -3.01 -16.27 5.99
CA ALA A 76 -2.17 -17.41 5.66
C ALA A 76 -0.68 -17.17 6.00
N LEU A 77 -0.16 -15.97 5.72
CA LEU A 77 1.21 -15.58 6.06
C LEU A 77 1.42 -15.53 7.58
N LYS A 78 0.48 -14.96 8.33
CA LYS A 78 0.50 -14.96 9.80
C LYS A 78 0.49 -16.37 10.37
N GLY A 79 -0.40 -17.23 9.86
CA GLY A 79 -0.50 -18.64 10.26
C GLY A 79 0.75 -19.47 9.94
N ALA A 80 1.55 -19.02 8.96
CA ALA A 80 2.82 -19.64 8.58
C ALA A 80 4.06 -18.97 9.20
N ASP A 81 3.88 -18.15 10.24
CA ASP A 81 4.96 -17.50 11.00
C ASP A 81 5.87 -16.59 10.12
N ALA A 82 5.26 -15.91 9.15
CA ALA A 82 5.96 -15.01 8.24
C ALA A 82 6.69 -13.86 8.96
N LEU A 83 6.14 -13.38 10.09
CA LEU A 83 6.73 -12.28 10.86
C LEU A 83 8.12 -12.64 11.41
N ARG A 84 8.30 -13.83 12.00
CA ARG A 84 9.60 -14.27 12.48
C ARG A 84 10.61 -14.38 11.33
N LEU A 85 10.20 -15.00 10.21
CA LEU A 85 11.05 -15.17 9.03
C LEU A 85 11.46 -13.83 8.42
N LEU A 86 10.57 -12.84 8.40
CA LEU A 86 10.90 -11.48 7.97
C LEU A 86 11.94 -10.82 8.88
N GLN A 87 11.84 -10.97 10.20
CA GLN A 87 12.85 -10.42 11.10
C GLN A 87 14.23 -11.07 10.91
N GLU A 88 14.28 -12.39 10.70
CA GLU A 88 15.52 -13.10 10.35
C GLU A 88 16.09 -12.65 9.01
N PHE A 89 15.23 -12.44 8.02
CA PHE A 89 15.61 -11.89 6.71
C PHE A 89 16.21 -10.49 6.84
N LYS A 90 15.58 -9.60 7.61
CA LYS A 90 16.08 -8.24 7.87
C LYS A 90 17.51 -8.27 8.40
N GLN A 91 17.77 -9.11 9.41
CA GLN A 91 19.09 -9.21 10.04
C GLN A 91 20.16 -9.76 9.09
N ARG A 92 19.80 -10.66 8.18
CA ARG A 92 20.72 -11.29 7.23
C ARG A 92 21.01 -10.48 5.98
N THR A 93 20.00 -9.79 5.45
CA THR A 93 20.03 -9.25 4.09
C THR A 93 19.93 -7.72 4.04
N LEU A 94 19.21 -7.10 4.97
CA LEU A 94 18.92 -5.66 4.92
C LEU A 94 19.92 -4.85 5.75
N ASP A 95 21.20 -4.92 5.39
CA ASP A 95 22.24 -4.11 6.02
C ASP A 95 21.90 -2.60 5.86
N PRO A 96 21.72 -1.85 6.96
CA PRO A 96 21.38 -0.43 6.89
C PRO A 96 22.53 0.46 6.40
N THR A 97 23.77 -0.05 6.35
CA THR A 97 24.97 0.70 5.94
C THR A 97 25.18 0.71 4.43
N VAL A 98 24.55 -0.21 3.69
CA VAL A 98 24.61 -0.26 2.24
C VAL A 98 23.72 0.84 1.65
N ASP A 99 24.35 1.86 1.07
CA ASP A 99 23.71 2.97 0.38
C ASP A 99 23.59 2.67 -1.12
N ASP A 100 22.70 1.72 -1.44
CA ASP A 100 22.37 1.30 -2.80
C ASP A 100 20.85 1.40 -3.02
N THR A 101 20.44 1.95 -4.16
CA THR A 101 19.03 2.22 -4.49
C THR A 101 18.19 0.95 -4.49
N ALA A 102 18.73 -0.19 -4.95
CA ALA A 102 17.99 -1.44 -4.97
C ALA A 102 17.77 -1.99 -3.54
N TYR A 103 18.75 -1.80 -2.65
CA TYR A 103 18.59 -2.09 -1.22
C TYR A 103 17.62 -1.12 -0.54
N GLU A 104 17.57 0.14 -0.95
CA GLU A 104 16.56 1.09 -0.48
C GLU A 104 15.14 0.63 -0.80
N ASP A 105 14.88 0.24 -2.05
CA ASP A 105 13.58 -0.27 -2.49
C ASP A 105 13.20 -1.56 -1.76
N MET A 106 14.16 -2.47 -1.56
CA MET A 106 13.94 -3.70 -0.81
C MET A 106 13.58 -3.42 0.66
N ARG A 107 14.25 -2.45 1.30
CA ARG A 107 13.93 -2.01 2.68
C ARG A 107 12.54 -1.37 2.76
N LEU A 108 12.12 -0.64 1.74
CA LEU A 108 10.77 -0.08 1.66
C LEU A 108 9.72 -1.18 1.53
N LEU A 109 9.89 -2.10 0.57
CA LEU A 109 9.03 -3.28 0.39
C LEU A 109 8.90 -4.12 1.67
N PHE A 110 10.03 -4.38 2.32
CA PHE A 110 10.06 -5.06 3.61
C PHE A 110 9.21 -4.34 4.66
N SER A 111 9.33 -3.02 4.75
CA SER A 111 8.59 -2.21 5.73
C SER A 111 7.09 -2.20 5.43
N MET A 112 6.71 -2.15 4.15
CA MET A 112 5.32 -2.25 3.70
C MET A 112 4.72 -3.61 4.04
N ALA A 113 5.43 -4.70 3.73
CA ALA A 113 5.03 -6.06 4.11
C ALA A 113 4.86 -6.22 5.62
N LEU A 114 5.82 -5.70 6.40
CA LEU A 114 5.77 -5.76 7.85
C LEU A 114 4.57 -4.98 8.40
N ALA A 115 4.28 -3.78 7.87
CA ALA A 115 3.10 -3.01 8.25
C ALA A 115 1.79 -3.76 7.93
N LEU A 116 1.71 -4.43 6.78
CA LEU A 116 0.55 -5.24 6.40
C LEU A 116 0.38 -6.51 7.25
N LEU A 117 1.46 -7.08 7.79
CA LEU A 117 1.41 -8.30 8.60
C LEU A 117 1.32 -8.07 10.11
N THR A 118 1.74 -6.92 10.62
CA THR A 118 1.65 -6.60 12.06
C THR A 118 0.27 -6.07 12.43
N GLU A 119 -0.15 -6.25 13.68
CA GLU A 119 -1.31 -5.52 14.18
C GLU A 119 -0.93 -4.06 14.40
N PRO A 120 -1.84 -3.08 14.18
CA PRO A 120 -1.48 -1.67 14.30
C PRO A 120 -0.78 -1.31 15.62
N LYS A 121 -1.25 -1.90 16.73
CA LYS A 121 -0.70 -1.70 18.09
C LYS A 121 0.79 -2.08 18.21
N GLU A 122 1.30 -2.94 17.34
CA GLU A 122 2.66 -3.48 17.37
C GLU A 122 3.67 -2.60 16.60
N ILE A 123 3.21 -1.62 15.82
CA ILE A 123 4.05 -0.81 14.91
C ILE A 123 4.89 0.26 15.65
N LYS A 124 4.72 0.42 16.98
CA LYS A 124 5.29 1.52 17.77
C LYS A 124 6.75 1.35 18.22
N SER A 125 7.43 0.24 17.89
CA SER A 125 8.72 -0.10 18.54
C SER A 125 9.94 0.71 18.08
N ASP A 126 9.86 1.55 17.02
CA ASP A 126 10.93 2.49 16.62
C ASP A 126 10.38 3.71 15.87
N ALA A 127 10.10 4.79 16.60
CA ALA A 127 9.51 6.01 16.04
C ALA A 127 10.39 6.69 14.96
N LYS A 128 11.72 6.62 15.09
CA LYS A 128 12.62 7.29 14.13
C LYS A 128 12.72 6.50 12.83
N SER A 129 12.81 5.16 12.93
CA SER A 129 12.78 4.30 11.75
C SER A 129 11.44 4.40 11.02
N LEU A 130 10.32 4.46 11.76
CA LEU A 130 8.98 4.62 11.20
C LEU A 130 8.86 5.93 10.41
N ARG A 131 9.30 7.07 10.95
CA ARG A 131 9.27 8.37 10.27
C ARG A 131 9.98 8.37 8.91
N LYS A 132 11.17 7.77 8.83
CA LYS A 132 11.92 7.64 7.56
C LYS A 132 11.15 6.80 6.54
N VAL A 133 10.49 5.73 6.98
CA VAL A 133 9.63 4.91 6.10
C VAL A 133 8.41 5.69 5.63
N LEU A 134 7.74 6.42 6.54
CA LEU A 134 6.59 7.25 6.22
C LEU A 134 6.93 8.36 5.22
N ASP A 135 8.09 9.03 5.38
CA ASP A 135 8.58 10.02 4.40
C ASP A 135 8.76 9.39 3.02
N LYS A 136 9.36 8.19 2.94
CA LYS A 136 9.54 7.46 1.68
C LYS A 136 8.21 7.04 1.06
N LEU A 137 7.26 6.54 1.85
CA LEU A 137 5.92 6.18 1.36
C LEU A 137 5.15 7.40 0.82
N MET A 138 5.21 8.52 1.54
CA MET A 138 4.58 9.77 1.09
C MET A 138 5.25 10.30 -0.18
N GLN A 139 6.59 10.29 -0.25
CA GLN A 139 7.32 10.69 -1.44
C GLN A 139 7.01 9.78 -2.63
N MET A 140 6.91 8.47 -2.41
CA MET A 140 6.51 7.51 -3.44
C MET A 140 5.12 7.82 -3.98
N THR A 141 4.16 8.11 -3.09
CA THR A 141 2.79 8.50 -3.48
C THR A 141 2.77 9.78 -4.32
N VAL A 142 3.57 10.78 -3.95
CA VAL A 142 3.70 12.02 -4.75
C VAL A 142 4.36 11.76 -6.10
N ASN A 143 5.38 10.92 -6.14
CA ASN A 143 6.08 10.58 -7.38
C ASN A 143 5.18 9.78 -8.34
N THR A 144 4.41 8.81 -7.84
CA THR A 144 3.46 8.01 -8.65
C THR A 144 2.34 8.88 -9.19
N ALA A 145 1.75 9.75 -8.35
CA ALA A 145 0.67 10.68 -8.74
C ALA A 145 1.03 11.64 -9.88
N GLN A 146 2.33 11.90 -10.09
CA GLN A 146 2.80 12.79 -11.16
C GLN A 146 3.04 12.06 -12.49
N LYS A 147 2.90 10.74 -12.53
CA LYS A 147 3.14 9.91 -13.72
C LYS A 147 1.81 9.60 -14.39
N LYS A 148 1.81 9.58 -15.73
CA LYS A 148 0.60 9.35 -16.56
C LYS A 148 -0.08 8.00 -16.27
N ASN A 149 0.71 6.99 -15.92
CA ASN A 149 0.26 5.65 -15.61
C ASN A 149 0.18 5.38 -14.10
N HIS A 150 0.33 6.41 -13.26
CA HIS A 150 0.33 6.30 -11.80
C HIS A 150 1.35 5.31 -11.21
N LYS A 151 2.44 5.01 -11.95
CA LYS A 151 3.51 4.10 -11.52
C LYS A 151 4.86 4.79 -11.39
N TYR A 152 5.62 4.44 -10.35
CA TYR A 152 6.98 4.88 -10.12
C TYR A 152 7.90 3.66 -9.97
N GLY A 153 8.75 3.44 -10.97
CA GLY A 153 9.41 2.15 -11.13
C GLY A 153 8.34 1.07 -11.29
N ASP A 154 8.40 0.06 -10.44
CA ASP A 154 7.45 -1.04 -10.49
C ASP A 154 6.24 -0.83 -9.57
N PHE A 155 6.16 0.27 -8.83
CA PHE A 155 5.13 0.50 -7.80
C PHE A 155 3.94 1.27 -8.35
N ASP A 156 2.74 0.73 -8.16
CA ASP A 156 1.48 1.42 -8.41
C ASP A 156 1.10 2.37 -7.26
N ILE A 157 0.31 3.42 -7.55
CA ILE A 157 -0.14 4.36 -6.53
C ILE A 157 -1.01 3.71 -5.44
N SER A 158 -1.74 2.65 -5.76
CA SER A 158 -2.52 1.88 -4.79
C SER A 158 -1.64 1.29 -3.68
N GLU A 159 -0.40 0.92 -3.99
CA GLU A 159 0.50 0.22 -3.07
C GLU A 159 0.80 1.00 -1.77
N PRO A 160 1.35 2.23 -1.82
CA PRO A 160 1.55 3.01 -0.60
C PRO A 160 0.22 3.40 0.07
N LEU A 161 -0.84 3.64 -0.70
CA LEU A 161 -2.14 4.05 -0.17
C LEU A 161 -2.78 2.94 0.68
N VAL A 162 -2.72 1.68 0.22
CA VAL A 162 -3.19 0.52 0.99
C VAL A 162 -2.44 0.43 2.32
N VAL A 163 -1.12 0.63 2.32
CA VAL A 163 -0.33 0.65 3.55
C VAL A 163 -0.79 1.78 4.48
N PHE A 164 -1.05 2.99 3.95
CA PHE A 164 -1.55 4.10 4.76
C PHE A 164 -2.90 3.81 5.40
N THR A 165 -3.85 3.15 4.72
CA THR A 165 -5.14 2.82 5.36
C THR A 165 -5.00 1.99 6.64
N LYS A 166 -3.95 1.15 6.71
CA LYS A 166 -3.65 0.37 7.91
C LYS A 166 -2.92 1.18 8.98
N LEU A 167 -2.07 2.12 8.57
CA LEU A 167 -1.27 2.94 9.48
C LEU A 167 -2.05 4.15 10.04
N PHE A 168 -3.02 4.68 9.29
CA PHE A 168 -3.82 5.87 9.64
C PHE A 168 -4.91 5.58 10.68
N VAL A 169 -4.87 4.42 11.33
CA VAL A 169 -5.59 4.15 12.58
C VAL A 169 -4.88 4.75 13.80
N HIS A 170 -3.71 5.36 13.60
CA HIS A 170 -2.90 6.00 14.63
C HIS A 170 -2.77 7.49 14.36
N ASP A 171 -3.34 8.31 15.25
CA ASP A 171 -3.37 9.76 15.17
C ASP A 171 -1.98 10.39 14.99
N ASP A 172 -0.96 9.85 15.67
CA ASP A 172 0.42 10.32 15.56
C ASP A 172 1.02 10.07 14.16
N ILE A 173 0.63 8.97 13.51
CA ILE A 173 1.03 8.69 12.13
C ILE A 173 0.29 9.60 11.16
N VAL A 174 -1.02 9.79 11.34
CA VAL A 174 -1.80 10.73 10.51
C VAL A 174 -1.17 12.11 10.59
N HIS A 175 -0.96 12.62 11.81
CA HIS A 175 -0.35 13.92 12.06
C HIS A 175 1.03 14.05 11.40
N TYR A 176 1.89 13.05 11.60
CA TYR A 176 3.21 13.04 10.98
C TYR A 176 3.11 13.09 9.46
N CYS A 177 2.29 12.21 8.85
CA CYS A 177 2.16 12.13 7.41
C CYS A 177 1.60 13.42 6.80
N VAL A 178 0.58 14.04 7.40
CA VAL A 178 -0.08 15.21 6.80
C VAL A 178 0.61 16.55 7.12
N LYS A 179 1.30 16.67 8.25
CA LYS A 179 2.00 17.92 8.65
C LYS A 179 3.53 17.80 8.57
N GLU A 180 4.13 16.81 9.20
CA GLU A 180 5.59 16.77 9.42
C GLU A 180 6.41 16.11 8.31
N SER A 181 5.81 15.23 7.50
CA SER A 181 6.57 14.41 6.55
C SER A 181 7.35 15.22 5.51
N GLN A 182 8.54 14.75 5.18
CA GLN A 182 9.49 15.47 4.32
C GLN A 182 9.33 15.07 2.86
N VAL A 183 8.36 15.69 2.17
CA VAL A 183 8.05 15.41 0.77
C VAL A 183 8.50 16.57 -0.13
N LYS A 184 9.18 16.23 -1.23
CA LYS A 184 9.69 17.18 -2.23
C LYS A 184 8.82 17.17 -3.49
N ASN A 185 8.87 18.29 -4.23
CA ASN A 185 8.25 18.45 -5.55
C ASN A 185 6.72 18.28 -5.58
N MET A 186 6.04 18.45 -4.45
CA MET A 186 4.57 18.46 -4.40
C MET A 186 4.05 19.79 -4.99
N LYS A 187 3.13 19.70 -5.95
CA LYS A 187 2.62 20.87 -6.71
C LYS A 187 1.38 21.53 -6.10
N VAL A 188 1.00 21.10 -4.90
CA VAL A 188 -0.21 21.54 -4.19
C VAL A 188 0.17 22.09 -2.83
N PRO A 189 -0.63 23.01 -2.24
CA PRO A 189 -0.23 23.75 -1.05
C PRO A 189 -0.09 22.89 0.20
N SER A 190 -0.68 21.70 0.23
CA SER A 190 -0.68 20.82 1.39
C SER A 190 -0.88 19.36 1.02
N LYS A 191 -0.61 18.46 1.96
CA LYS A 191 -0.80 17.01 1.78
C LYS A 191 -2.27 16.61 1.84
N ILE A 192 -3.10 17.37 2.55
CA ILE A 192 -4.56 17.17 2.54
C ILE A 192 -5.11 17.56 1.16
N ALA A 193 -4.73 18.73 0.62
CA ALA A 193 -5.09 19.12 -0.74
C ALA A 193 -4.61 18.10 -1.78
N PHE A 194 -3.41 17.54 -1.59
CA PHE A 194 -2.90 16.44 -2.41
C PHE A 194 -3.82 15.22 -2.43
N PHE A 195 -4.24 14.72 -1.27
CA PHE A 195 -5.16 13.57 -1.21
C PHE A 195 -6.54 13.91 -1.79
N CYS A 196 -7.06 15.12 -1.56
CA CYS A 196 -8.31 15.58 -2.17
C CYS A 196 -8.21 15.62 -3.71
N ASP A 197 -7.08 16.10 -4.25
CA ASP A 197 -6.83 16.13 -5.69
C ASP A 197 -6.77 14.73 -6.28
N LEU A 198 -6.15 13.77 -5.58
CA LEU A 198 -6.17 12.37 -5.98
C LEU A 198 -7.58 11.77 -5.99
N VAL A 199 -8.40 12.04 -4.96
CA VAL A 199 -9.82 11.59 -4.97
C VAL A 199 -10.54 12.11 -6.21
N MET A 200 -10.31 13.37 -6.59
CA MET A 200 -10.93 13.93 -7.80
C MET A 200 -10.43 13.28 -9.10
N GLN A 201 -9.18 12.81 -9.15
CA GLN A 201 -8.63 12.09 -10.30
C GLN A 201 -9.26 10.70 -10.44
N PHE A 202 -9.45 9.98 -9.32
CA PHE A 202 -9.94 8.60 -9.31
C PHE A 202 -11.47 8.47 -9.10
N ARG A 203 -12.22 9.58 -9.03
CA ARG A 203 -13.66 9.56 -8.70
C ARG A 203 -14.52 8.66 -9.61
N GLY A 204 -14.11 8.46 -10.86
CA GLY A 204 -14.82 7.62 -11.84
C GLY A 204 -14.40 6.15 -11.81
N ALA A 205 -13.52 5.75 -10.89
CA ALA A 205 -12.98 4.39 -10.84
C ALA A 205 -14.06 3.31 -10.63
N LEU A 206 -15.15 3.65 -9.91
CA LEU A 206 -16.23 2.70 -9.63
C LEU A 206 -17.10 2.36 -10.84
N ALA A 207 -17.05 3.18 -11.89
CA ALA A 207 -17.78 2.94 -13.14
C ALA A 207 -16.99 2.09 -14.15
N ASN A 208 -15.73 1.78 -13.87
CA ASN A 208 -14.84 1.02 -14.75
C ASN A 208 -14.50 -0.34 -14.14
N ASP A 209 -14.00 -1.28 -14.94
CA ASP A 209 -13.58 -2.62 -14.50
C ASP A 209 -12.11 -2.70 -14.02
N ASP A 210 -11.42 -1.55 -13.86
CA ASP A 210 -10.03 -1.54 -13.41
C ASP A 210 -9.95 -1.67 -11.87
N GLU A 211 -9.62 -2.88 -11.41
CA GLU A 211 -9.50 -3.20 -9.97
C GLU A 211 -8.47 -2.33 -9.24
N LEU A 212 -7.39 -1.88 -9.89
CA LEU A 212 -6.36 -1.07 -9.25
C LEU A 212 -6.84 0.36 -9.03
N ASP A 213 -7.55 0.93 -10.01
CA ASP A 213 -8.17 2.24 -9.86
C ASP A 213 -9.25 2.23 -8.77
N GLN A 214 -10.07 1.16 -8.72
CA GLN A 214 -11.09 0.97 -7.68
C GLN A 214 -10.46 0.85 -6.28
N LEU A 215 -9.40 0.06 -6.15
CA LEU A 215 -8.65 -0.09 -4.91
C LEU A 215 -8.00 1.25 -4.49
N THR A 216 -7.46 2.00 -5.44
CA THR A 216 -6.89 3.33 -5.22
C THR A 216 -7.93 4.29 -4.65
N LEU A 217 -9.11 4.39 -5.27
CA LEU A 217 -10.18 5.24 -4.76
C LEU A 217 -10.65 4.80 -3.37
N THR A 218 -10.83 3.49 -3.18
CA THR A 218 -11.22 2.93 -1.88
C THR A 218 -10.20 3.30 -0.80
N ALA A 219 -8.91 3.15 -1.06
CA ALA A 219 -7.85 3.51 -0.13
C ALA A 219 -7.84 5.01 0.18
N LEU A 220 -7.96 5.86 -0.85
CA LEU A 220 -8.02 7.32 -0.69
C LEU A 220 -9.18 7.76 0.20
N MET A 221 -10.37 7.19 -0.01
CA MET A 221 -11.55 7.56 0.78
C MET A 221 -11.40 7.14 2.25
N ASN A 222 -10.78 5.99 2.53
CA ASN A 222 -10.48 5.59 3.91
C ASN A 222 -9.40 6.46 4.56
N ILE A 223 -8.38 6.87 3.81
CA ILE A 223 -7.35 7.82 4.28
C ILE A 223 -7.98 9.17 4.64
N ILE A 224 -8.80 9.72 3.76
CA ILE A 224 -9.51 10.99 4.01
C ILE A 224 -10.48 10.86 5.19
N TRP A 225 -11.14 9.71 5.35
CA TRP A 225 -12.00 9.46 6.49
C TRP A 225 -11.21 9.43 7.81
N SER A 226 -10.04 8.79 7.84
CA SER A 226 -9.12 8.89 8.99
C SER A 226 -8.72 10.34 9.28
N ILE A 227 -8.36 11.12 8.26
CA ILE A 227 -7.99 12.54 8.40
C ILE A 227 -9.16 13.36 8.96
N SER A 228 -10.40 13.06 8.58
CA SER A 228 -11.57 13.86 9.00
C SER A 228 -11.95 13.70 10.46
N PHE A 229 -11.40 12.74 11.20
CA PHE A 229 -11.57 12.65 12.66
C PHE A 229 -10.77 13.71 13.44
N HIS A 230 -9.90 14.46 12.78
CA HIS A 230 -9.06 15.47 13.43
C HIS A 230 -9.56 16.89 13.10
N ASP A 231 -10.01 17.61 14.12
CA ASP A 231 -10.53 18.98 14.01
C ASP A 231 -9.56 19.94 13.30
N ASP A 232 -8.26 19.77 13.52
CA ASP A 232 -7.19 20.55 12.89
C ASP A 232 -7.22 20.49 11.34
N TYR A 233 -7.84 19.45 10.77
CA TYR A 233 -7.86 19.20 9.33
C TYR A 233 -9.24 19.44 8.70
N VAL A 234 -10.30 19.53 9.52
CA VAL A 234 -11.69 19.73 9.06
C VAL A 234 -11.84 21.00 8.23
N ASN A 235 -11.26 22.11 8.68
CA ASN A 235 -11.32 23.39 7.95
C ASN A 235 -10.69 23.30 6.56
N GLU A 236 -9.59 22.55 6.46
CA GLU A 236 -8.89 22.37 5.19
C GLU A 236 -9.68 21.47 4.23
N LEU A 237 -10.28 20.39 4.73
CA LEU A 237 -11.19 19.54 3.96
C LEU A 237 -12.43 20.30 3.47
N LYS A 238 -13.00 21.18 4.32
CA LYS A 238 -14.14 22.03 3.98
C LYS A 238 -13.81 23.12 2.95
N SER A 239 -12.54 23.51 2.84
CA SER A 239 -12.15 24.62 1.97
C SER A 239 -12.35 24.34 0.46
N SER A 240 -12.44 23.07 0.06
CA SER A 240 -12.62 22.68 -1.34
C SER A 240 -14.07 22.27 -1.63
N ALA A 241 -14.86 23.19 -2.20
CA ALA A 241 -16.24 22.92 -2.61
C ALA A 241 -16.34 21.75 -3.62
N LYS A 242 -15.37 21.64 -4.54
CA LYS A 242 -15.32 20.56 -5.54
C LYS A 242 -15.11 19.19 -4.88
N PHE A 243 -14.24 19.12 -3.87
CA PHE A 243 -14.05 17.91 -3.08
C PHE A 243 -15.34 17.55 -2.34
N LEU A 244 -15.98 18.49 -1.65
CA LEU A 244 -17.25 18.23 -0.92
C LEU A 244 -18.36 17.72 -1.84
N ILE A 245 -18.51 18.28 -3.05
CA ILE A 245 -19.48 17.80 -4.04
C ILE A 245 -19.15 16.35 -4.45
N THR A 246 -17.87 16.06 -4.67
CA THR A 246 -17.41 14.71 -5.04
C THR A 246 -17.71 13.71 -3.93
N VAL A 247 -17.43 14.04 -2.66
CA VAL A 247 -17.74 13.16 -1.51
C VAL A 247 -19.24 12.94 -1.38
N LYS A 248 -20.08 13.98 -1.55
CA LYS A 248 -21.54 13.84 -1.54
C LYS A 248 -22.03 12.88 -2.62
N SER A 249 -21.52 13.01 -3.84
CA SER A 249 -21.86 12.12 -4.94
C SER A 249 -21.46 10.67 -4.66
N LEU A 250 -20.25 10.44 -4.13
CA LEU A 250 -19.77 9.11 -3.73
C LEU A 250 -20.52 8.53 -2.52
N ALA A 251 -21.17 9.35 -1.69
CA ALA A 251 -22.00 8.86 -0.58
C ALA A 251 -23.41 8.46 -1.03
N ASN A 252 -23.95 9.16 -2.03
CA ASN A 252 -25.35 9.03 -2.45
C ASN A 252 -25.57 8.11 -3.66
N ASP A 253 -24.50 7.73 -4.37
CA ASP A 253 -24.60 6.84 -5.53
C ASP A 253 -25.47 7.48 -6.63
N ASP A 254 -25.12 8.71 -7.01
CA ASP A 254 -25.92 9.62 -7.85
C ASP A 254 -26.04 9.20 -9.35
N GLY A 255 -26.17 7.90 -9.64
CA GLY A 255 -26.66 7.40 -10.93
C GLY A 255 -25.68 6.60 -11.79
N GLU A 256 -24.53 6.18 -11.27
CA GLU A 256 -23.61 5.27 -11.97
C GLU A 256 -23.82 3.83 -11.50
N ALA A 257 -23.92 2.87 -12.43
CA ALA A 257 -24.00 1.46 -12.07
C ALA A 257 -22.61 0.98 -11.63
N TRP A 258 -22.32 1.07 -10.34
CA TRP A 258 -21.02 0.66 -9.80
C TRP A 258 -20.83 -0.85 -9.88
N VAL A 259 -19.61 -1.26 -10.24
CA VAL A 259 -19.20 -2.66 -10.26
C VAL A 259 -18.97 -3.15 -8.81
N GLU A 260 -19.28 -4.41 -8.54
CA GLU A 260 -19.01 -5.03 -7.24
C GLU A 260 -17.49 -5.10 -7.01
N GLN A 261 -17.01 -4.38 -6.00
CA GLN A 261 -15.59 -4.24 -5.69
C GLN A 261 -15.14 -5.15 -4.54
N TYR A 262 -13.94 -5.71 -4.65
CA TYR A 262 -13.25 -6.27 -3.49
C TYR A 262 -12.81 -5.14 -2.55
N VAL A 263 -13.23 -5.20 -1.28
CA VAL A 263 -12.80 -4.27 -0.24
C VAL A 263 -11.97 -5.03 0.80
N PRO A 264 -10.69 -4.69 1.00
CA PRO A 264 -9.88 -5.30 2.05
C PRO A 264 -10.53 -5.12 3.44
N LYS A 265 -10.47 -6.14 4.30
CA LYS A 265 -11.08 -6.15 5.65
C LYS A 265 -10.80 -4.93 6.54
N HIS A 266 -9.65 -4.27 6.35
CA HIS A 266 -9.23 -3.12 7.14
C HIS A 266 -9.70 -1.77 6.55
N MET A 267 -10.42 -1.82 5.43
CA MET A 267 -11.04 -0.67 4.79
C MET A 267 -12.57 -0.79 4.85
N SER A 268 -13.24 0.35 4.74
CA SER A 268 -14.66 0.42 4.42
C SER A 268 -14.89 0.70 2.94
N SER A 269 -16.07 0.37 2.43
CA SER A 269 -16.45 0.73 1.07
C SER A 269 -16.40 2.24 0.86
N VAL A 270 -16.20 2.68 -0.39
CA VAL A 270 -16.20 4.10 -0.78
C VAL A 270 -17.43 4.83 -0.24
N LYS A 271 -18.62 4.25 -0.42
CA LYS A 271 -19.89 4.82 0.06
C LYS A 271 -19.90 5.07 1.57
N LYS A 272 -19.47 4.07 2.35
CA LYS A 272 -19.44 4.17 3.81
C LYS A 272 -18.40 5.19 4.28
N ALA A 273 -17.20 5.17 3.69
CA ALA A 273 -16.15 6.15 4.00
C ALA A 273 -16.59 7.57 3.63
N ALA A 274 -17.23 7.77 2.47
CA ALA A 274 -17.79 9.05 2.05
C ALA A 274 -18.83 9.59 3.03
N ALA A 275 -19.78 8.74 3.44
CA ALA A 275 -20.78 9.11 4.45
C ALA A 275 -20.13 9.47 5.80
N GLY A 276 -19.12 8.71 6.23
CA GLY A 276 -18.35 8.98 7.44
C GLY A 276 -17.58 10.30 7.37
N ILE A 277 -17.00 10.64 6.21
CA ILE A 277 -16.38 11.95 5.98
C ILE A 277 -17.40 13.06 6.14
N LEU A 278 -18.56 12.97 5.48
CA LEU A 278 -19.60 14.00 5.57
C LEU A 278 -20.11 14.17 7.00
N TRP A 279 -20.29 13.06 7.73
CA TRP A 279 -20.67 13.09 9.14
C TRP A 279 -19.62 13.82 9.99
N ASN A 280 -18.33 13.50 9.82
CA ASN A 280 -17.23 14.17 10.54
C ASN A 280 -17.10 15.67 10.17
N LEU A 281 -17.51 16.06 8.96
CA LEU A 281 -17.44 17.46 8.52
C LEU A 281 -18.69 18.28 8.90
N ASP A 282 -19.77 17.67 9.39
CA ASP A 282 -20.97 18.42 9.81
C ASP A 282 -20.72 19.13 11.16
N GLU A 283 -21.02 20.43 11.23
CA GLU A 283 -20.75 21.28 12.41
C GLU A 283 -21.65 20.96 13.60
N ASN A 284 -22.72 20.18 13.39
CA ASN A 284 -23.70 19.84 14.41
C ASN A 284 -23.42 18.51 15.13
N ASN A 285 -22.30 17.85 14.84
CA ASN A 285 -21.92 16.65 15.59
C ASN A 285 -21.18 17.03 16.88
N PRO A 286 -21.69 16.64 18.07
CA PRO A 286 -20.88 16.61 19.27
C PRO A 286 -19.93 15.42 19.12
N GLY A 287 -18.67 15.69 18.80
CA GLY A 287 -17.58 14.72 19.01
C GLY A 287 -17.50 14.30 20.46
#